data_AF-A0A8J3CA20-F1
#
_entry.id   AF-A0A8J3CA20-F1
#
_cell.length_a   1.000
_cell.length_b   1.000
_cell.length_c   1.000
_cell.angle_alpha   90.00
_cell.angle_beta   90.00
_cell.angle_gamma   90.00
#
_symmetry.space_group_name_H-M   'P 1'
#
loop_
_entity.id
_entity.type
_entity.pdbx_description
1 polymer ?
#
loop_
_entity_poly.entity_id
_entity_poly.type
_entity_poly.pdbx_seq_one_letter_code
_entity_poly.pdbx_strand_id
1 'polypeptide(L)' 'MTDNVAGISRETAASAISPKVGAAALGAAVATIFWTIAGATFWKDTFTASEISGLCGASATVLAFILGYFIRDRLRNE' A
#
# COMPACT_ATOMS: atom_id res chain seq x y z
N MET A 1 0.85 -36.59 -2.86
CA MET A 1 2.01 -35.74 -3.19
C MET A 1 1.69 -34.37 -2.63
N THR A 2 2.05 -34.15 -1.37
CA THR A 2 1.79 -32.87 -0.67
C THR A 2 2.93 -31.94 -1.03
N ASP A 3 2.65 -30.96 -1.89
CA ASP A 3 3.58 -29.89 -2.26
C ASP A 3 3.88 -29.01 -1.04
N ASN A 4 4.78 -29.50 -0.17
CA ASN A 4 5.31 -28.77 0.96
C ASN A 4 6.52 -27.96 0.47
N VAL A 5 6.29 -26.69 0.15
CA VAL A 5 7.37 -25.71 0.01
C VAL A 5 7.60 -25.11 1.40
N ALA A 6 8.80 -25.29 1.95
CA ALA A 6 9.28 -24.77 3.24
C ALA A 6 8.49 -25.10 4.53
N GLY A 7 7.71 -26.19 4.55
CA GLY A 7 7.09 -26.69 5.80
C GLY A 7 5.82 -25.96 6.25
N ILE A 8 5.23 -25.13 5.39
CA ILE A 8 3.90 -24.53 5.59
C ILE A 8 3.02 -25.02 4.43
N SER A 9 1.83 -25.54 4.72
CA SER A 9 0.93 -25.99 3.65
C SER A 9 0.54 -24.79 2.77
N ARG A 10 0.47 -24.97 1.44
CA ARG A 10 0.07 -23.91 0.50
C ARG A 10 -1.28 -23.26 0.89
N GLU A 11 -2.16 -24.03 1.50
CA GLU A 11 -3.45 -23.60 2.05
C GLU A 11 -3.27 -22.57 3.19
N THR A 12 -2.32 -22.81 4.09
CA THR A 12 -1.98 -21.89 5.20
C THR A 12 -1.33 -20.61 4.68
N ALA A 13 -0.45 -20.73 3.67
CA ALA A 13 0.16 -19.58 3.01
C ALA A 13 -0.87 -18.72 2.26
N ALA A 14 -1.84 -19.35 1.59
CA ALA A 14 -2.92 -18.67 0.89
C ALA A 14 -3.93 -17.99 1.83
N SER A 15 -4.08 -18.50 3.06
CA SER A 15 -4.97 -17.92 4.08
C SER A 15 -4.37 -16.70 4.80
N ALA A 16 -3.09 -16.42 4.65
CA ALA A 16 -2.42 -15.30 5.31
C ALA A 16 -2.43 -14.04 4.44
N ILE A 17 -2.78 -12.89 5.03
CA ILE A 17 -2.65 -11.60 4.35
C ILE A 17 -1.17 -11.35 4.05
N SER A 18 -0.84 -11.19 2.76
CA SER A 18 0.53 -10.92 2.34
C SER A 18 1.03 -9.62 2.98
N PRO A 19 2.24 -9.59 3.57
CA PRO A 19 2.85 -8.39 4.14
C PRO A 19 2.90 -7.21 3.17
N LYS A 20 2.93 -7.49 1.86
CA LYS A 20 2.88 -6.48 0.81
C LYS A 20 1.55 -5.74 0.76
N VAL A 21 0.43 -6.45 0.98
CA VAL A 21 -0.90 -5.84 1.01
C VAL A 21 -1.02 -4.90 2.21
N GLY A 22 -0.53 -5.33 3.37
CA GLY A 22 -0.51 -4.48 4.57
C GLY A 22 0.32 -3.21 4.37
N ALA A 23 1.49 -3.31 3.74
CA ALA A 23 2.33 -2.15 3.50
C ALA A 23 1.84 -1.24 2.37
N ALA A 24 1.23 -1.81 1.34
CA ALA A 24 0.52 -1.04 0.33
C ALA A 24 -0.64 -0.24 0.95
N ALA A 25 -1.42 -0.87 1.84
CA ALA A 25 -2.50 -0.21 2.57
C ALA A 25 -1.97 0.90 3.49
N LEU A 26 -0.85 0.67 4.18
CA LEU A 26 -0.20 1.68 5.01
C LEU A 26 0.26 2.88 4.19
N GLY A 27 0.83 2.65 3.00
CA GLY A 27 1.24 3.71 2.07
C GLY A 27 0.07 4.56 1.60
N ALA A 28 -1.02 3.93 1.20
CA ALA A 28 -2.24 4.62 0.79
C ALA A 28 -2.86 5.43 1.95
N ALA A 29 -2.86 4.87 3.16
CA ALA A 29 -3.37 5.56 4.35
C ALA A 29 -2.55 6.81 4.68
N VAL A 30 -1.22 6.72 4.67
CA VAL A 30 -0.32 7.86 4.92
C VAL A 30 -0.53 8.97 3.90
N ALA A 31 -0.63 8.62 2.61
CA ALA A 31 -0.91 9.58 1.55
C ALA A 31 -2.25 10.30 1.76
N THR A 32 -3.29 9.54 2.10
CA THR A 32 -4.64 10.07 2.32
C THR A 32 -4.68 11.03 3.51
N ILE A 33 -4.04 10.67 4.63
CA ILE A 33 -3.95 11.52 5.82
C ILE A 33 -3.20 12.80 5.50
N PHE A 34 -2.05 12.70 4.81
CA PHE A 34 -1.25 13.85 4.42
C PHE A 34 -2.06 14.85 3.58
N TRP A 35 -2.72 14.39 2.52
CA TRP A 35 -3.49 15.29 1.64
C TRP A 35 -4.76 15.83 2.27
N THR A 36 -5.38 15.07 3.18
CA THR A 36 -6.52 15.56 3.97
C THR A 36 -6.12 16.73 4.86
N ILE A 37 -5.01 16.60 5.58
CA ILE A 37 -4.48 17.68 6.43
C ILE A 37 -4.03 18.84 5.54
N ALA A 38 -3.25 18.57 4.51
CA ALA A 38 -2.64 19.61 3.70
C ALA A 38 -3.67 20.42 2.89
N GLY A 39 -4.72 19.77 2.40
CA GLY A 39 -5.86 20.45 1.78
C GLY A 39 -6.65 21.32 2.76
N ALA A 40 -6.77 20.90 4.01
CA ALA A 40 -7.47 21.67 5.04
C ALA A 40 -6.64 22.84 5.60
N THR A 41 -5.31 22.75 5.62
CA THR A 41 -4.45 23.72 6.32
C THR A 41 -3.60 24.58 5.39
N PHE A 42 -2.83 23.98 4.48
CA PHE A 42 -1.77 24.67 3.74
C PHE A 42 -2.21 25.14 2.35
N TRP A 43 -3.13 24.41 1.72
CA TRP A 43 -3.45 24.59 0.30
C TRP A 43 -4.92 24.95 0.02
N LYS A 44 -5.65 25.41 1.04
CA LYS A 44 -7.08 25.73 0.95
C LYS A 44 -7.45 26.70 -0.19
N ASP A 45 -6.53 27.58 -0.58
CA ASP A 45 -6.71 28.57 -1.67
C ASP A 45 -5.71 28.37 -2.83
N THR A 46 -4.85 27.35 -2.75
CA THR A 46 -3.77 27.11 -3.74
C THR A 46 -4.16 26.10 -4.79
N PHE A 47 -4.95 25.10 -4.40
CA PHE A 47 -5.40 24.03 -5.28
C PHE A 47 -6.91 23.85 -5.14
N THR A 48 -7.57 23.57 -6.26
CA THR A 48 -8.96 23.14 -6.27
C THR A 48 -9.11 21.75 -5.67
N ALA A 49 -10.31 21.41 -5.19
CA ALA A 49 -10.59 20.09 -4.62
C ALA A 49 -10.28 18.93 -5.59
N SER A 50 -10.45 19.15 -6.90
CA SER A 50 -10.14 18.16 -7.94
C SER A 50 -8.63 17.92 -8.06
N GLU A 51 -7.81 18.96 -7.94
CA GLU A 51 -6.34 18.84 -8.00
C GLU A 51 -5.78 18.13 -6.78
N ILE A 52 -6.31 18.43 -5.59
CA ILE A 52 -5.93 17.74 -4.34
C ILE A 52 -6.32 16.26 -4.39
N SER A 53 -7.50 15.94 -4.91
CA SER A 53 -7.93 14.54 -5.10
C SER A 53 -7.01 13.79 -6.07
N GLY A 54 -6.62 14.43 -7.17
CA GLY A 54 -5.68 13.88 -8.14
C GLY A 54 -4.30 13.61 -7.55
N LEU A 55 -3.72 14.58 -6.82
CA LEU A 55 -2.43 14.39 -6.13
C LEU A 55 -2.52 13.35 -5.02
N CYS A 56 -3.63 13.30 -4.29
CA CYS A 56 -3.88 12.26 -3.29
C CYS A 56 -3.89 10.87 -3.91
N GLY A 57 -4.65 10.65 -4.99
CA GLY A 57 -4.70 9.36 -5.68
C GLY A 57 -3.35 8.96 -6.27
N ALA A 58 -2.64 9.88 -6.90
CA ALA A 58 -1.32 9.63 -7.48
C ALA A 58 -0.30 9.26 -6.39
N SER A 59 -0.22 10.05 -5.32
CA SER A 59 0.71 9.81 -4.21
C SER A 59 0.40 8.53 -3.43
N ALA A 60 -0.89 8.22 -3.20
CA ALA A 60 -1.31 6.96 -2.60
C ALA A 60 -0.88 5.76 -3.45
N THR A 61 -1.03 5.85 -4.77
CA THR A 61 -0.60 4.80 -5.69
C THR A 61 0.91 4.60 -5.63
N VAL A 62 1.69 5.69 -5.73
CA VAL A 62 3.16 5.62 -5.68
C VAL A 62 3.64 5.05 -4.33
N LEU A 63 3.10 5.51 -3.20
CA LEU A 63 3.47 5.00 -1.89
C LEU A 63 3.07 3.54 -1.70
N ALA A 64 1.89 3.14 -2.17
CA ALA A 64 1.46 1.76 -2.14
C ALA A 64 2.40 0.85 -2.96
N PHE A 65 2.84 1.30 -4.13
CA PHE A 65 3.81 0.57 -4.96
C PHE A 65 5.19 0.51 -4.32
N ILE A 66 5.73 1.62 -3.81
CA ILE A 66 7.03 1.65 -3.15
C ILE A 66 7.03 0.69 -1.95
N LEU A 67 6.03 0.80 -1.07
CA LEU A 67 5.94 -0.05 0.12
C LEU A 67 5.67 -1.52 -0.23
N GLY A 68 4.84 -1.79 -1.24
CA GLY A 68 4.62 -3.14 -1.74
C GLY A 68 5.84 -3.76 -2.45
N TYR A 69 6.70 -2.93 -3.08
CA TYR A 69 7.90 -3.36 -3.81
C TYR A 69 9.07 -3.64 -2.88
N PHE A 70 9.31 -2.78 -1.88
CA PHE A 70 10.41 -2.95 -0.94
C PHE A 70 10.15 -4.00 0.14
N ILE A 71 8.89 -4.39 0.38
CA ILE A 71 8.61 -5.51 1.27
C ILE A 71 8.81 -6.84 0.54
N ARG A 72 9.83 -7.57 1.03
CA ARG A 72 10.20 -8.89 0.55
C ARG A 72 9.02 -9.85 0.72
N ASP A 73 8.54 -10.38 -0.39
CA ASP A 73 7.62 -11.52 -0.37
C ASP A 73 8.42 -12.74 0.08
N ARG A 74 8.07 -13.30 1.24
CA ARG A 74 8.61 -14.61 1.61
C ARG A 74 8.06 -15.73 0.71
N LEU A 75 6.90 -15.53 0.08
CA LEU A 75 6.24 -16.55 -0.74
C LEU A 75 6.67 -16.55 -2.22
N ARG A 76 7.42 -15.55 -2.70
CA ARG A 76 7.81 -15.41 -4.12
C ARG A 76 9.26 -15.80 -4.42
N ASN A 77 10.07 -16.04 -3.41
CA ASN A 77 11.51 -16.30 -3.56
C ASN A 77 11.89 -17.76 -3.25
N GLU A 78 10.93 -18.68 -3.32
CA GLU A 78 11.14 -20.13 -3.16
C GLU A 78 10.55 -20.88 -4.35
#